data_AF-A0A7W1SEH7-F1
#
_entry.id   AF-A0A7W1SEH7-F1
#
_cell.length_a   1.000
_cell.length_b   1.000
_cell.length_c   1.000
_cell.angle_alpha   90.00
_cell.angle_beta   90.00
_cell.angle_gamma   90.00
#
_symmetry.space_group_name_H-M   'P 1'
#
loop_
_entity.id
_entity.type
_entity.pdbx_description
1 polymer ?
#
loop_
_entity_poly.entity_id
_entity_poly.type
_entity_poly.pdbx_seq_one_letter_code
_entity_poly.pdbx_strand_id
1 'polypeptide(L)'
;MARECYIRPTVHREVICVDCRADLVIEWRDASYTHIEVKVGDADLVKTLPTAIRVEERYSRSRTRRSDVVLLLPSQLDAWAQDCARAPGMHTRVHSLSWFDVAIALRSALPSHEGESIRWRVWAHAFCGAVEQDLLGMRASGRTDDWAAMLGFRDLQMAAALLGLEGSVQCSTQRRS
;
A
#
# COMPACT_ATOMS: atom_id res chain seq x y z
N MET A 1 17.99 24.40 -4.77
CA MET A 1 16.93 23.76 -3.97
C MET A 1 17.58 22.71 -3.09
N ALA A 2 17.49 22.84 -1.77
CA ALA A 2 17.96 21.80 -0.87
C ALA A 2 17.10 20.56 -1.13
N ARG A 3 17.71 19.44 -1.53
CA ARG A 3 17.03 18.14 -1.51
C ARG A 3 16.62 17.92 -0.06
N GLU A 4 15.32 17.97 0.23
CA GLU A 4 14.83 17.54 1.55
C GLU A 4 15.42 16.15 1.80
N CYS A 5 16.13 16.01 2.92
CA CYS A 5 16.76 14.76 3.27
C CYS A 5 15.63 13.75 3.49
N TYR A 6 15.45 12.84 2.53
CA TYR A 6 14.47 11.77 2.62
C TYR A 6 14.77 10.95 3.87
N ILE A 7 13.95 11.13 4.90
CA ILE A 7 14.07 10.36 6.13
C ILE A 7 13.18 9.14 5.97
N ARG A 8 13.82 7.97 6.01
CA ARG A 8 13.15 6.69 5.85
C ARG A 8 12.09 6.51 6.94
N PRO A 9 10.85 6.14 6.57
CA PRO A 9 9.85 5.79 7.57
C PRO A 9 10.25 4.49 8.29
N THR A 10 9.69 4.28 9.48
CA THR A 10 9.85 3.01 10.20
C THR A 10 8.74 2.07 9.76
N VAL A 11 9.10 0.86 9.30
CA VAL A 11 8.14 -0.13 8.83
C VAL A 11 8.07 -1.28 9.81
N HIS A 12 6.87 -1.52 10.34
CA HIS A 12 6.55 -2.66 11.20
C HIS A 12 5.77 -3.69 10.39
N ARG A 13 6.11 -4.96 10.59
CA ARG A 13 5.45 -6.11 9.95
C ARG A 13 4.73 -6.93 10.99
N GLU A 14 3.65 -7.58 10.58
CA GLU A 14 2.95 -8.57 11.40
C GLU A 14 2.66 -8.04 12.82
N VAL A 15 2.16 -6.81 12.88
CA VAL A 15 1.95 -6.10 14.14
C VAL A 15 0.79 -6.74 14.88
N ILE A 16 1.10 -7.34 16.03
CA ILE A 16 0.10 -7.95 16.92
C ILE A 16 -0.69 -6.85 17.63
N CYS A 17 -2.00 -6.85 17.43
CA CYS A 17 -2.99 -6.09 18.17
C CYS A 17 -3.74 -7.02 19.13
N VAL A 18 -4.75 -6.51 19.84
CA VAL A 18 -5.44 -7.25 20.92
C VAL A 18 -5.94 -8.63 20.46
N ASP A 19 -6.62 -8.66 19.31
CA ASP A 19 -7.30 -9.84 18.76
C ASP A 19 -7.05 -10.04 17.25
N CYS A 20 -6.12 -9.26 16.67
CA CYS A 20 -5.78 -9.33 15.25
C CYS A 20 -4.29 -9.10 15.01
N ARG A 21 -3.86 -9.35 13.78
CA ARG A 21 -2.49 -9.07 13.31
C ARG A 21 -2.59 -8.24 12.05
N ALA A 22 -2.02 -7.04 12.07
CA ALA A 22 -1.92 -6.20 10.88
C ALA A 22 -0.68 -6.60 10.06
N ASP A 23 -0.81 -6.60 8.74
CA ASP A 23 0.30 -6.99 7.87
C ASP A 23 1.45 -5.98 7.93
N LEU A 24 1.13 -4.70 7.79
CA LEU A 24 2.11 -3.61 7.76
C LEU A 24 1.58 -2.35 8.47
N VAL A 25 2.46 -1.73 9.27
CA VAL A 25 2.26 -0.37 9.78
C VAL A 25 3.50 0.45 9.47
N ILE A 26 3.31 1.58 8.80
CA ILE A 26 4.35 2.54 8.46
C ILE A 26 4.22 3.71 9.41
N GLU A 27 5.26 3.98 10.19
CA GLU A 27 5.37 5.19 10.98
C GLU A 27 6.19 6.23 10.23
N TRP A 28 5.57 7.37 10.00
CA TRP A 28 6.18 8.52 9.33
C TRP A 28 6.90 9.41 10.35
N ARG A 29 7.80 10.26 9.85
CA ARG A 29 8.63 11.15 10.67
C ARG A 29 7.82 12.16 11.48
N ASP A 30 6.69 12.61 10.95
CA ASP A 30 5.77 13.54 11.61
C ASP A 30 4.91 12.87 12.69
N ALA A 31 5.30 11.67 13.13
CA ALA A 31 4.56 10.81 14.04
C ALA A 31 3.16 10.44 13.50
N SER A 32 2.91 10.59 12.19
CA SER A 32 1.74 9.99 11.58
C SER A 32 1.97 8.52 11.26
N TYR A 33 0.91 7.76 10.99
CA TYR A 33 1.05 6.37 10.54
C TYR A 33 0.10 6.01 9.41
N THR A 34 0.53 5.07 8.57
CA THR A 34 -0.29 4.41 7.56
C THR A 34 -0.35 2.92 7.88
N HIS A 35 -1.55 2.36 7.87
CA HIS A 35 -1.77 0.93 7.99
C HIS A 35 -2.05 0.34 6.61
N ILE A 36 -1.40 -0.78 6.29
CA ILE A 36 -1.60 -1.50 5.03
C ILE A 36 -1.94 -2.96 5.34
N GLU A 37 -3.13 -3.37 4.91
CA GLU A 37 -3.58 -4.76 4.89
C GLU A 37 -3.36 -5.33 3.48
N VAL A 38 -2.79 -6.52 3.35
CA VAL A 38 -2.49 -7.15 2.07
C VAL A 38 -3.37 -8.38 1.89
N LYS A 39 -4.20 -8.36 0.84
CA LYS A 39 -5.08 -9.48 0.50
C LYS A 39 -4.66 -10.07 -0.83
N VAL A 40 -4.27 -11.35 -0.80
CA VAL A 40 -3.91 -12.12 -2.00
C VAL A 40 -4.81 -13.35 -2.04
N GLY A 41 -5.77 -13.36 -2.96
CA GLY A 41 -6.69 -14.49 -3.15
C GLY A 41 -7.75 -14.68 -2.04
N ASP A 42 -7.79 -13.82 -1.03
CA ASP A 42 -8.80 -13.85 0.02
C ASP A 42 -10.12 -13.20 -0.45
N ALA A 43 -11.20 -13.98 -0.52
CA ALA A 43 -12.51 -13.47 -0.92
C ALA A 43 -13.24 -12.74 0.22
N ASP A 44 -12.83 -12.93 1.47
CA ASP A 44 -13.47 -12.35 2.66
C ASP A 44 -12.77 -11.06 3.09
N LEU A 45 -13.14 -9.95 2.45
CA LEU A 45 -12.55 -8.63 2.74
C LEU A 45 -13.20 -7.93 3.94
N VAL A 46 -14.26 -8.51 4.52
CA VAL A 46 -15.07 -7.92 5.60
C VAL A 46 -14.24 -7.65 6.87
N LYS A 47 -13.20 -8.45 7.11
CA LYS A 47 -12.33 -8.34 8.30
C LYS A 47 -11.40 -7.12 8.28
N THR A 48 -11.26 -6.45 7.15
CA THR A 48 -10.31 -5.34 6.97
C THR A 48 -10.64 -4.13 7.86
N LEU A 49 -11.92 -3.76 7.95
CA LEU A 49 -12.34 -2.59 8.73
C LEU A 49 -12.19 -2.79 10.25
N PRO A 50 -12.61 -3.93 10.84
CA PRO A 50 -12.31 -4.23 12.24
C PRO A 50 -10.80 -4.15 12.55
N THR A 51 -9.94 -4.74 11.71
CA THR A 51 -8.48 -4.66 11.88
C THR A 51 -7.97 -3.22 11.87
N ALA A 52 -8.41 -2.39 10.91
CA ALA A 52 -8.05 -0.98 10.85
C ALA A 52 -8.44 -0.21 12.13
N ILE A 53 -9.64 -0.47 12.68
CA ILE A 53 -10.09 0.12 13.96
C ILE A 53 -9.15 -0.29 15.10
N ARG A 54 -8.75 -1.57 15.18
CA ARG A 54 -7.84 -2.06 16.23
C ARG A 54 -6.44 -1.47 16.13
N VAL A 55 -5.93 -1.33 14.91
CA VAL A 55 -4.65 -0.65 14.67
C VAL A 55 -4.76 0.79 15.13
N GLU A 56 -5.85 1.48 14.81
CA GLU A 56 -6.05 2.84 15.27
C GLU A 56 -6.14 2.96 16.79
N GLU A 57 -6.87 2.09 17.48
CA GLU A 57 -6.92 2.08 18.95
C GLU A 57 -5.52 1.95 19.57
N ARG A 58 -4.63 1.17 18.95
CA ARG A 58 -3.25 0.98 19.39
C ARG A 58 -2.38 2.22 19.17
N TYR A 59 -2.50 2.86 18.00
CA TYR A 59 -1.57 3.92 17.58
C TYR A 59 -2.06 5.36 17.87
N SER A 60 -3.38 5.58 17.94
CA SER A 60 -4.01 6.90 18.14
C SER A 60 -3.65 7.60 19.44
N ARG A 61 -3.15 6.87 20.46
CA ARG A 61 -2.70 7.46 21.73
C ARG A 61 -1.46 8.35 21.61
N SER A 62 -0.67 8.18 20.54
CA SER A 62 0.63 8.86 20.38
C SER A 62 0.90 9.36 18.97
N ARG A 63 0.05 9.00 18.00
CA ARG A 63 0.31 9.20 16.57
C ARG A 63 -0.96 9.59 15.83
N THR A 64 -0.80 10.39 14.79
CA THR A 64 -1.90 10.84 13.93
C THR A 64 -2.13 9.83 12.81
N ARG A 65 -3.37 9.38 12.59
CA ARG A 65 -3.67 8.49 11.46
C ARG A 65 -3.55 9.27 10.14
N ARG A 66 -2.77 8.75 9.19
CA ARG A 66 -2.67 9.30 7.83
C ARG A 66 -3.65 8.60 6.90
N SER A 67 -3.65 7.27 6.88
CA SER A 67 -4.55 6.46 6.04
C SER A 67 -4.58 4.99 6.47
N ASP A 68 -5.69 4.32 6.17
CA ASP A 68 -5.77 2.86 6.09
C ASP A 68 -5.83 2.46 4.61
N VAL A 69 -5.06 1.46 4.22
CA VAL A 69 -4.96 0.97 2.85
C VAL A 69 -5.18 -0.54 2.83
N VAL A 70 -5.99 -1.01 1.88
CA VAL A 70 -6.08 -2.42 1.52
C VAL A 70 -5.46 -2.63 0.14
N LEU A 71 -4.47 -3.51 0.06
CA LEU A 71 -3.82 -3.90 -1.19
C LEU A 71 -4.50 -5.17 -1.72
N LEU A 72 -5.07 -5.08 -2.93
CA LEU A 72 -5.93 -6.07 -3.54
C LEU A 72 -5.38 -6.56 -4.89
N LEU A 73 -5.73 -7.78 -5.28
CA LEU A 73 -5.66 -8.18 -6.69
C LEU A 73 -6.69 -7.39 -7.51
N PRO A 74 -6.41 -7.09 -8.79
CA PRO A 74 -7.37 -6.43 -9.67
C PRO A 74 -8.74 -7.12 -9.71
N SER A 75 -8.76 -8.46 -9.67
CA SER A 75 -9.98 -9.26 -9.65
C SER A 75 -10.81 -9.13 -8.37
N GLN A 76 -10.26 -8.57 -7.29
CA GLN A 76 -10.94 -8.38 -6.00
C GLN A 76 -11.54 -6.97 -5.84
N LEU A 77 -11.26 -6.04 -6.76
CA LEU A 77 -11.72 -4.65 -6.64
C LEU A 77 -13.25 -4.53 -6.66
N ASP A 78 -13.94 -5.32 -7.49
CA ASP A 78 -15.40 -5.31 -7.57
C ASP A 78 -16.05 -5.85 -6.29
N ALA A 79 -15.48 -6.92 -5.73
CA ALA A 79 -15.94 -7.47 -4.45
C ALA A 79 -15.75 -6.46 -3.32
N TRP A 80 -14.60 -5.77 -3.30
CA TRP A 80 -14.33 -4.70 -2.34
C TRP A 80 -15.31 -3.53 -2.46
N ALA A 81 -15.63 -3.10 -3.68
CA ALA A 81 -16.60 -2.04 -3.91
C ALA A 81 -17.99 -2.43 -3.38
N GLN A 82 -18.40 -3.69 -3.54
CA GLN A 82 -19.65 -4.20 -3.00
C GLN A 82 -19.65 -4.24 -1.47
N ASP A 83 -18.55 -4.65 -0.83
CA ASP A 83 -18.40 -4.60 0.63
C ASP A 83 -18.48 -3.17 1.16
N CYS A 84 -17.81 -2.23 0.50
CA CYS A 84 -17.88 -0.81 0.84
C CYS A 84 -19.31 -0.24 0.72
N ALA A 85 -20.08 -0.70 -0.25
CA ALA A 85 -21.49 -0.31 -0.41
C ALA A 85 -22.39 -0.87 0.70
N ARG A 86 -22.07 -2.06 1.23
CA ARG A 86 -22.78 -2.69 2.36
C ARG A 86 -22.41 -2.11 3.72
N ALA A 87 -21.24 -1.51 3.86
CA ALA A 87 -20.73 -0.94 5.11
C ALA A 87 -20.47 0.57 4.96
N PRO A 88 -21.50 1.43 5.14
CA PRO A 88 -21.35 2.88 5.07
C PRO A 88 -20.25 3.36 6.04
N GLY A 89 -19.26 4.10 5.52
CA GLY A 89 -18.09 4.57 6.28
C GLY A 89 -16.82 3.74 6.10
N MET A 90 -16.88 2.59 5.41
CA MET A 90 -15.69 1.81 5.07
C MET A 90 -14.84 2.52 4.00
N HIS A 91 -15.47 3.00 2.91
CA HIS A 91 -14.79 3.70 1.81
C HIS A 91 -14.19 5.05 2.19
N THR A 92 -14.72 5.72 3.22
CA THR A 92 -14.16 6.99 3.72
C THR A 92 -12.96 6.76 4.63
N ARG A 93 -12.77 5.54 5.13
CA ARG A 93 -11.73 5.19 6.10
C ARG A 93 -10.60 4.38 5.48
N VAL A 94 -10.92 3.44 4.59
CA VAL A 94 -9.96 2.50 3.99
C VAL A 94 -9.92 2.71 2.48
N HIS A 95 -8.74 3.10 1.97
CA HIS A 95 -8.47 3.22 0.55
C HIS A 95 -8.07 1.86 -0.03
N SER A 96 -8.55 1.54 -1.23
CA SER A 96 -8.02 0.38 -1.96
C SER A 96 -6.90 0.79 -2.89
N LEU A 97 -5.88 -0.04 -2.98
CA LEU A 97 -4.88 -0.02 -4.04
C LEU A 97 -4.83 -1.42 -4.65
N SER A 98 -4.58 -1.47 -5.94
CA SER A 98 -4.27 -2.72 -6.63
C SER A 98 -2.76 -2.90 -6.77
N TRP A 99 -2.34 -4.13 -7.08
CA TRP A 99 -0.95 -4.38 -7.48
C TRP A 99 -0.52 -3.63 -8.76
N PHE A 100 -1.46 -3.22 -9.60
CA PHE A 100 -1.18 -2.36 -10.74
C PHE A 100 -0.82 -0.93 -10.30
N ASP A 101 -1.53 -0.39 -9.31
CA ASP A 101 -1.20 0.91 -8.72
C ASP A 101 0.20 0.91 -8.10
N VAL A 102 0.56 -0.21 -7.44
CA VAL A 102 1.91 -0.42 -6.90
C VAL A 102 2.95 -0.42 -8.02
N ALA A 103 2.69 -1.10 -9.15
CA ALA A 103 3.60 -1.10 -10.29
C ALA A 103 3.79 0.28 -10.90
N ILE A 104 2.70 1.07 -11.02
CA ILE A 104 2.74 2.44 -11.52
C ILE A 104 3.57 3.34 -10.59
N ALA A 105 3.35 3.23 -9.28
CA ALA A 105 4.11 3.98 -8.28
C ALA A 105 5.62 3.62 -8.32
N LEU A 106 5.94 2.32 -8.34
CA LEU A 106 7.32 1.82 -8.48
C LEU A 106 8.00 2.36 -9.74
N ARG A 107 7.31 2.29 -10.88
CA ARG A 107 7.84 2.75 -12.17
C ARG A 107 8.12 4.25 -12.17
N SER A 108 7.24 5.03 -11.55
CA SER A 108 7.41 6.48 -11.41
C SER A 108 8.57 6.84 -10.48
N ALA A 109 8.84 5.99 -9.49
CA ALA A 109 9.89 6.19 -8.50
C ALA A 109 11.29 5.78 -9.00
N LEU A 110 11.39 4.73 -9.82
CA LEU A 110 12.67 4.16 -10.29
C LEU A 110 13.71 5.15 -10.85
N PRO A 111 13.33 6.21 -11.60
CA PRO A 111 14.27 7.23 -12.09
C PRO A 111 14.81 8.16 -10.98
N SER A 112 14.02 8.41 -9.93
CA SER A 112 14.28 9.47 -8.93
C SER A 112 15.10 9.00 -7.73
N HIS A 113 15.36 7.70 -7.60
CA HIS A 113 15.99 7.09 -6.43
C HIS A 113 17.46 6.71 -6.63
N GLU A 114 18.32 7.72 -6.82
CA GLU A 114 19.79 7.54 -6.91
C GLU A 114 20.43 6.92 -5.65
N GLY A 115 19.72 6.89 -4.52
CA GLY A 115 20.20 6.35 -3.24
C GLY A 115 19.68 4.96 -2.86
N GLU A 116 18.81 4.35 -3.66
CA GLU A 116 18.27 3.03 -3.35
C GLU A 116 19.22 1.90 -3.73
N SER A 117 19.19 0.82 -2.94
CA SER A 117 20.10 -0.30 -3.15
C SER A 117 19.86 -0.99 -4.50
N ILE A 118 20.90 -1.58 -5.08
CA ILE A 118 20.75 -2.37 -6.32
C ILE A 118 19.74 -3.50 -6.18
N ARG A 119 19.68 -4.15 -5.00
CA ARG A 119 18.69 -5.19 -4.69
C ARG A 119 17.26 -4.64 -4.79
N TRP A 120 17.05 -3.43 -4.28
CA TRP A 120 15.76 -2.78 -4.34
C TRP A 120 15.33 -2.52 -5.79
N ARG A 121 16.24 -1.96 -6.59
CA ARG A 121 15.95 -1.63 -8.00
C ARG A 121 15.68 -2.89 -8.84
N VAL A 122 16.49 -3.94 -8.64
CA VAL A 122 16.30 -5.22 -9.33
C VAL A 122 14.92 -5.80 -9.02
N TRP A 123 14.54 -5.84 -7.75
CA TRP A 123 13.20 -6.33 -7.39
C TRP A 123 12.09 -5.44 -7.95
N ALA A 124 12.22 -4.11 -7.88
CA ALA A 124 11.21 -3.18 -8.39
C ALA A 124 11.01 -3.35 -9.90
N HIS A 125 12.10 -3.48 -10.66
CA HIS A 125 12.04 -3.78 -12.09
C HIS A 125 11.42 -5.16 -12.37
N ALA A 126 11.78 -6.19 -11.59
CA ALA A 126 11.22 -7.52 -11.76
C ALA A 126 9.71 -7.53 -11.47
N PHE A 127 9.26 -6.85 -10.43
CA PHE A 127 7.85 -6.68 -10.09
C PHE A 127 7.09 -5.96 -11.21
N CYS A 128 7.55 -4.78 -11.64
CA CYS A 128 6.93 -4.04 -12.75
C CYS A 128 6.87 -4.89 -14.02
N GLY A 129 7.97 -5.56 -14.37
CA GLY A 129 8.05 -6.41 -15.55
C GLY A 129 7.06 -7.57 -15.52
N ALA A 130 6.85 -8.18 -14.34
CA ALA A 130 5.89 -9.27 -14.22
C ALA A 130 4.43 -8.79 -14.32
N VAL A 131 4.11 -7.61 -13.77
CA VAL A 131 2.80 -6.98 -13.96
C VAL A 131 2.57 -6.63 -15.43
N GLU A 132 3.58 -6.07 -16.11
CA GLU A 132 3.51 -5.73 -17.54
C GLU A 132 3.33 -6.97 -18.43
N GLN A 133 4.00 -8.08 -18.11
CA GLN A 133 3.83 -9.34 -18.83
C GLN A 133 2.40 -9.87 -18.72
N ASP A 134 1.79 -9.82 -17.54
CA ASP A 134 0.40 -10.24 -17.37
C ASP A 134 -0.57 -9.34 -18.14
N LEU A 135 -0.39 -8.01 -18.07
CA LEU A 135 -1.19 -7.04 -18.82
C LEU A 135 -1.12 -7.26 -20.34
N LEU A 136 0.04 -7.69 -20.83
CA LEU A 136 0.26 -7.98 -22.25
C LEU A 136 -0.14 -9.42 -22.65
N GLY A 137 -0.64 -10.23 -21.71
CA GLY A 137 -0.97 -11.63 -21.96
C GLY A 137 0.25 -12.51 -22.28
N MET A 138 1.46 -12.04 -22.00
CA MET A 138 2.73 -12.73 -22.26
C MET A 138 3.12 -13.64 -21.10
N ARG A 139 2.14 -14.37 -20.53
CA ARG A 139 2.41 -15.28 -19.42
C ARG A 139 3.47 -16.30 -19.83
N ALA A 140 4.50 -16.45 -19.01
CA ALA A 140 5.49 -17.50 -19.20
C ALA A 140 4.72 -18.83 -19.32
N SER A 141 4.87 -19.50 -20.46
CA SER A 141 4.02 -20.60 -20.91
C SER A 141 4.18 -21.91 -20.11
N GLY A 142 4.42 -21.85 -18.80
CA GLY A 142 4.74 -23.01 -17.98
C GLY A 142 4.64 -22.86 -16.47
N ARG A 143 3.99 -21.85 -15.90
CA ARG A 143 3.74 -21.80 -14.45
C ARG A 143 2.41 -21.11 -14.12
N THR A 144 1.68 -21.76 -13.21
CA THR A 144 0.27 -21.59 -12.83
C THR A 144 -0.12 -20.15 -12.46
N ASP A 145 -1.42 -19.87 -12.53
CA ASP A 145 -2.13 -18.61 -12.23
C ASP A 145 -1.96 -18.07 -10.79
N ASP A 146 -0.92 -18.52 -10.08
CA ASP A 146 -0.71 -18.27 -8.66
C ASP A 146 0.24 -17.09 -8.45
N TRP A 147 -0.32 -15.89 -8.53
CA TRP A 147 0.35 -14.65 -8.13
C TRP A 147 0.94 -14.73 -6.71
N ALA A 148 0.34 -15.52 -5.82
CA ALA A 148 0.82 -15.69 -4.44
C ALA A 148 2.16 -16.44 -4.39
N ALA A 149 2.43 -17.32 -5.36
CA ALA A 149 3.71 -18.02 -5.47
C ALA A 149 4.83 -17.12 -6.01
N MET A 150 4.49 -16.08 -6.77
CA MET A 150 5.45 -15.18 -7.40
C MET A 150 5.87 -14.02 -6.49
N LEU A 151 4.98 -13.59 -5.59
CA LEU A 151 5.22 -12.52 -4.62
C LEU A 151 5.45 -13.12 -3.23
N GLY A 152 6.65 -13.64 -2.99
CA GLY A 152 7.02 -14.10 -1.66
C GLY A 152 6.83 -12.98 -0.63
N PHE A 153 6.10 -13.26 0.47
CA PHE A 153 5.76 -12.31 1.55
C PHE A 153 6.93 -11.48 2.11
N ARG A 154 8.19 -11.90 1.88
CA ARG A 154 9.39 -11.14 2.29
C ARG A 154 9.56 -9.80 1.57
N ASP A 155 9.02 -9.66 0.36
CA ASP A 155 9.34 -8.55 -0.55
C ASP A 155 8.45 -7.29 -0.39
N LEU A 156 7.34 -7.42 0.32
CA LEU A 156 6.38 -6.34 0.59
C LEU A 156 6.96 -5.11 1.34
N GLN A 157 8.12 -5.25 1.99
CA GLN A 157 8.81 -4.15 2.69
C GLN A 157 9.15 -2.98 1.78
N MET A 158 9.35 -3.23 0.48
CA MET A 158 9.84 -2.20 -0.42
C MET A 158 8.75 -1.39 -1.12
N ALA A 159 7.58 -2.01 -1.39
CA ALA A 159 6.42 -1.31 -1.94
C ALA A 159 5.80 -0.34 -0.93
N ALA A 160 5.78 -0.72 0.35
CA ALA A 160 5.22 0.08 1.45
C ALA A 160 5.89 1.45 1.58
N ALA A 161 7.23 1.54 1.42
CA ALA A 161 7.98 2.80 1.50
C ALA A 161 7.68 3.79 0.36
N LEU A 162 7.07 3.33 -0.74
CA LEU A 162 6.77 4.13 -1.93
C LEU A 162 5.37 4.74 -1.97
N LEU A 163 4.42 4.21 -1.19
CA LEU A 163 3.05 4.73 -1.13
C LEU A 163 2.93 6.00 -0.27
N GLY A 164 3.96 6.84 -0.26
CA GLY A 164 3.91 8.19 0.32
C GLY A 164 2.94 9.07 -0.45
N LEU A 165 1.64 8.86 -0.23
CA LEU A 165 0.52 9.61 -0.80
C LEU A 165 0.75 11.11 -0.60
N GLU A 166 1.27 11.76 -1.64
CA GLU A 166 1.43 13.21 -1.71
C GLU A 166 0.07 13.87 -1.93
N GLY A 167 -0.31 14.75 -1.00
CA GLY A 167 -0.96 16.02 -1.31
C GLY A 167 -2.42 16.04 -1.77
N SER A 168 -3.37 15.85 -0.84
CA SER A 168 -4.67 16.51 -0.91
C SER A 168 -4.62 17.83 -0.13
N VAL A 169 -4.07 18.90 -0.72
CA VAL A 169 -4.26 20.28 -0.26
C VAL A 169 -4.68 21.13 -1.45
N GLN A 170 -5.98 21.38 -1.55
CA GLN A 170 -6.52 22.40 -2.45
C GLN A 170 -5.98 23.77 -2.01
N CYS A 171 -5.19 24.40 -2.87
CA CYS A 171 -4.82 25.81 -2.73
C CYS A 171 -6.02 26.68 -3.14
N SER A 172 -6.86 27.08 -2.17
CA SER A 172 -7.80 28.18 -2.37
C SER A 172 -7.07 29.50 -2.16
N THR A 173 -6.63 30.13 -3.24
CA THR A 173 -6.10 31.49 -3.22
C THR A 173 -7.25 32.48 -3.05
N GLN A 174 -7.58 32.86 -1.82
CA GLN A 174 -8.39 34.05 -1.56
C GLN A 174 -7.45 35.26 -1.51
N ARG A 175 -7.37 36.00 -2.62
CA ARG A 175 -6.90 37.39 -2.60
C ARG A 175 -7.97 38.23 -1.91
N ARG A 176 -7.65 38.82 -0.76
CA ARG A 176 -8.34 40.02 -0.28
C ARG A 176 -7.47 41.22 -0.62
N SER A 177 -8.02 42.08 -1.48
CA SER A 177 -7.74 43.51 -1.55
C SER A 177 -8.04 44.20 -0.24
#